data_AF-A0A3G8LYX6-F1
#
_entry.id   AF-A0A3G8LYX6-F1
#
_cell.length_a   1.000
_cell.length_b   1.000
_cell.length_c   1.000
_cell.angle_alpha   90.00
_cell.angle_beta   90.00
_cell.angle_gamma   90.00
#
_symmetry.space_group_name_H-M   'P 1'
#
loop_
_entity.id
_entity.type
_entity.pdbx_description
1 polymer ?
#
loop_
_entity_poly.entity_id
_entity_poly.type
_entity_poly.pdbx_seq_one_letter_code
_entity_poly.pdbx_strand_id
1 'polypeptide(L)' 'MTSALNQQSLGLLIKETRNKAALTQDVAAMLCGVTKKTLIRVEKGEDVYISTVFKILNGLGINILATKPSDADSSGWY' A
#
# COMPACT_ATOMS: atom_id res chain seq x y z
N MET A 1 10.54 -14.21 -4.64
CA MET A 1 11.15 -12.98 -4.10
C MET A 1 10.18 -12.36 -3.12
N THR A 2 10.44 -12.43 -1.81
CA THR A 2 9.65 -11.71 -0.80
C THR A 2 9.96 -10.22 -0.96
N SER A 3 9.04 -9.47 -1.56
CA SER A 3 9.19 -8.02 -1.70
C SER A 3 9.27 -7.37 -0.32
N ALA A 4 10.33 -6.60 -0.07
CA ALA A 4 10.48 -5.87 1.18
C ALA A 4 9.30 -4.91 1.39
N LEU A 5 8.83 -4.80 2.64
CA LEU A 5 7.80 -3.82 3.01
C LEU A 5 8.43 -2.43 3.03
N ASN A 6 8.18 -1.63 1.98
CA ASN A 6 8.66 -0.26 1.85
C ASN A 6 7.66 0.58 1.04
N GLN A 7 7.94 1.88 0.90
CA GLN A 7 7.07 2.82 0.19
C GLN A 7 6.89 2.44 -1.28
N GLN A 8 7.94 1.93 -1.94
CA GLN A 8 7.90 1.56 -3.35
C GLN A 8 7.03 0.33 -3.59
N SER A 9 7.14 -0.70 -2.74
CA SER A 9 6.33 -1.92 -2.87
C SER A 9 4.85 -1.65 -2.59
N LEU A 10 4.54 -0.80 -1.59
CA LEU A 10 3.17 -0.34 -1.34
C LEU A 10 2.62 0.53 -2.47
N GLY A 11 3.41 1.49 -2.97
CA GLY A 11 3.02 2.35 -4.08
C GLY A 11 2.72 1.56 -5.35
N LEU A 12 3.53 0.54 -5.64
CA LEU A 12 3.31 -0.38 -6.76
C LEU A 12 2.01 -1.19 -6.59
N LEU A 13 1.76 -1.75 -5.40
CA LEU A 13 0.53 -2.49 -5.11
C LEU A 13 -0.72 -1.61 -5.36
N ILE A 14 -0.70 -0.36 -4.89
CA ILE A 14 -1.77 0.61 -5.11
C ILE A 14 -1.98 0.87 -6.60
N LYS A 15 -0.90 1.14 -7.34
CA LYS A 15 -0.94 1.39 -8.79
C LYS A 15 -1.50 0.21 -9.57
N GLU A 16 -1.06 -1.01 -9.24
CA GLU A 16 -1.54 -2.23 -9.88
C GLU A 16 -3.02 -2.46 -9.60
N THR A 17 -3.46 -2.25 -8.36
CA THR A 17 -4.87 -2.38 -7.97
C THR A 17 -5.74 -1.38 -8.72
N ARG A 18 -5.31 -0.12 -8.80
CA ARG A 18 -5.98 0.91 -9.60
C ARG A 18 -6.08 0.52 -11.07
N ASN A 19 -4.98 0.04 -11.67
CA ASN A 19 -4.95 -0.37 -13.07
C ASN A 19 -5.86 -1.59 -13.35
N LYS A 20 -5.90 -2.58 -12.44
CA LYS A 20 -6.80 -3.74 -12.54
C LYS A 20 -8.27 -3.32 -12.51
N ALA A 21 -8.60 -2.26 -11.77
CA ALA A 21 -9.93 -1.67 -11.75
C ALA A 21 -10.20 -0.70 -12.93
N ALA A 22 -9.26 -0.55 -13.88
CA ALA A 22 -9.33 0.38 -15.00
C ALA A 22 -9.60 1.84 -14.61
N LEU A 23 -9.18 2.24 -13.40
CA LEU A 23 -9.39 3.60 -12.90
C LEU A 23 -8.27 4.53 -13.34
N THR A 24 -8.64 5.72 -13.81
CA THR A 24 -7.67 6.81 -13.95
C THR A 24 -7.22 7.29 -12.57
N GLN A 25 -6.06 7.96 -12.51
CA GLN A 25 -5.58 8.54 -11.25
C GLN A 25 -6.54 9.60 -10.70
N ASP A 26 -7.25 10.34 -11.57
CA ASP A 26 -8.23 11.35 -11.13
C ASP A 26 -9.43 10.68 -10.44
N VAL A 27 -10.00 9.64 -11.06
CA VAL A 27 -11.16 8.92 -10.49
C VAL A 27 -10.77 8.22 -9.19
N ALA A 28 -9.65 7.52 -9.17
CA ALA A 28 -9.18 6.84 -7.96
C ALA A 28 -8.88 7.82 -6.82
N ALA A 29 -8.26 8.97 -7.12
CA ALA A 29 -7.99 9.99 -6.11
C ALA A 29 -9.29 10.54 -5.51
N MET A 30 -10.30 10.80 -6.36
CA MET A 30 -11.63 11.23 -5.92
C MET A 30 -12.30 10.20 -5.00
N LEU A 31 -12.29 8.92 -5.38
CA LEU A 31 -12.83 7.82 -4.56
C LEU A 31 -12.14 7.71 -3.19
N CYS A 32 -10.83 7.96 -3.16
CA CYS A 32 -10.03 7.89 -1.94
C CYS A 32 -10.08 9.18 -1.10
N GLY A 33 -10.74 10.23 -1.57
CA GLY A 33 -10.78 11.53 -0.89
C GLY A 33 -9.41 12.22 -0.81
N VAL A 34 -8.57 12.08 -1.84
CA VAL A 34 -7.25 12.71 -1.95
C VAL A 34 -7.10 13.45 -3.29
N THR A 35 -6.06 14.28 -3.42
CA THR A 35 -5.77 14.91 -4.71
C THR A 35 -5.09 13.92 -5.68
N LYS A 36 -5.24 14.13 -6.99
CA LYS A 36 -4.50 13.37 -8.02
C LYS A 36 -2.99 13.37 -7.76
N LYS A 37 -2.44 14.54 -7.42
CA LYS A 37 -1.01 14.71 -7.10
C LYS A 37 -0.60 13.83 -5.93
N THR A 38 -1.43 13.79 -4.88
CA THR A 38 -1.20 12.93 -3.71
C THR A 38 -1.17 11.45 -4.10
N LEU A 39 -2.14 10.99 -4.90
CA LEU A 39 -2.16 9.60 -5.37
C LEU A 39 -0.92 9.26 -6.22
N ILE A 40 -0.52 10.14 -7.14
CA ILE A 40 0.69 9.96 -7.97
C ILE A 40 1.94 9.79 -7.09
N ARG A 41 2.09 10.62 -6.05
CA ARG A 41 3.23 10.54 -5.12
C ARG A 41 3.26 9.20 -4.40
N VAL A 42 2.09 8.74 -3.92
CA VAL A 42 1.96 7.43 -3.27
C VAL A 42 2.34 6.29 -4.24
N GLU A 43 1.82 6.32 -5.48
CA GLU A 43 2.15 5.30 -6.50
C GLU A 43 3.63 5.27 -6.89
N LYS A 44 4.35 6.38 -6.71
CA LYS A 44 5.80 6.47 -6.92
C LYS A 44 6.62 6.07 -5.70
N GLY A 45 5.99 5.81 -4.55
CA GLY A 45 6.67 5.54 -3.29
C GLY A 45 7.41 6.74 -2.72
N GLU A 46 6.95 7.97 -3.01
CA GLU A 46 7.47 9.18 -2.37
C GLU A 46 7.07 9.25 -0.90
N ASP A 47 7.79 10.07 -0.13
CA ASP A 47 7.45 10.30 1.27
C ASP A 47 6.08 11.00 1.41
N VAL A 48 5.20 10.36 2.18
CA VAL A 48 3.82 10.75 2.41
C VAL A 48 3.38 10.25 3.78
N TYR A 49 2.45 10.97 4.41
CA TYR A 49 1.88 10.54 5.68
C TYR A 49 1.20 9.18 5.56
N ILE A 50 1.43 8.31 6.55
CA ILE A 50 0.81 6.98 6.61
C ILE A 50 -0.73 7.04 6.62
N SER A 51 -1.31 8.08 7.19
CA SER A 51 -2.76 8.34 7.15
C SER A 51 -3.29 8.52 5.73
N THR A 52 -2.51 9.13 4.84
CA THR A 52 -2.84 9.26 3.41
C THR A 52 -2.84 7.90 2.74
N VAL A 53 -1.85 7.06 3.07
CA VAL A 53 -1.74 5.70 2.53
C VAL A 53 -2.96 4.88 2.96
N PHE A 54 -3.34 4.90 4.24
CA PHE A 54 -4.53 4.17 4.71
C PHE A 54 -5.84 4.65 4.09
N LYS A 55 -6.00 5.96 3.86
CA LYS A 55 -7.16 6.47 3.11
C LYS A 55 -7.24 5.88 1.71
N ILE A 56 -6.12 5.83 0.99
CA ILE A 56 -6.06 5.29 -0.37
C ILE A 56 -6.31 3.79 -0.38
N LEU A 57 -5.70 3.04 0.54
CA LEU A 57 -5.92 1.60 0.66
C LEU A 57 -7.40 1.30 0.92
N ASN A 58 -8.03 2.00 1.87
CA ASN A 58 -9.45 1.84 2.16
C ASN A 58 -10.32 2.21 0.95
N GLY A 59 -10.03 3.34 0.28
CA GLY A 59 -10.78 3.78 -0.91
C GLY A 59 -10.68 2.84 -2.11
N LEU A 60 -9.59 2.07 -2.21
CA LEU A 60 -9.40 1.04 -3.24
C LEU A 60 -9.80 -0.37 -2.77
N GLY A 61 -10.30 -0.53 -1.54
CA GLY A 61 -10.68 -1.83 -1.00
C GLY A 61 -9.49 -2.77 -0.72
N ILE A 62 -8.31 -2.21 -0.46
CA ILE A 62 -7.08 -2.96 -0.15
C ILE A 62 -6.99 -3.17 1.36
N ASN A 63 -6.99 -4.42 1.80
CA ASN A 63 -6.77 -4.80 3.19
C ASN A 63 -5.29 -5.13 3.44
N ILE A 64 -4.74 -4.68 4.57
CA ILE A 64 -3.39 -5.02 5.02
C ILE A 64 -3.48 -5.93 6.25
N LEU A 65 -2.72 -7.03 6.22
CA LEU A 65 -2.49 -7.89 7.37
C LEU A 65 -1.02 -7.80 7.75
N ALA A 66 -0.73 -7.34 8.95
CA ALA A 66 0.62 -7.35 9.50
C ALA A 66 0.83 -8.66 10.27
N THR A 67 1.83 -9.44 9.84
CA THR A 67 2.27 -10.63 10.56
C THR A 67 3.66 -10.39 11.12
N LYS A 68 3.90 -10.85 12.35
CA LYS A 68 5.27 -11.00 12.82
C LYS A 68 5.86 -12.24 12.16
N PRO A 69 7.13 -12.23 11.72
CA PRO A 69 7.85 -13.47 11.54
C PRO A 69 7.69 -14.26 12.85
N SER A 70 7.17 -15.49 12.77
CA SER A 70 7.07 -16.35 13.95
C SER A 70 8.45 -16.44 14.62
N ASP A 71 8.50 -16.46 15.95
CA ASP A 71 9.70 -16.82 16.71
C ASP A 71 9.96 -18.34 16.56
N ALA A 72 9.93 -18.85 15.33
CA ALA A 72 10.22 -20.23 14.97
C ALA A 72 11.74 -20.41 14.88
N ASP A 73 12.44 -19.95 15.91
CA ASP A 73 13.80 -20.35 16.23
C ASP A 73 14.01 -20.17 17.75
N SER A 74 13.17 -20.88 18.50
CA SER A 74 13.45 -21.21 19.90
C SER A 74 13.25 -22.71 20.03
N SER A 75 14.07 -23.48 19.28
CA SER A 75 14.40 -24.84 19.70
C SER A 75 15.21 -24.71 20.99
N GLY A 76 14.50 -24.52 22.10
CA GLY A 76 15.07 -24.61 23.43
C GLY A 76 15.59 -26.02 23.61
N TRP A 77 16.90 -26.16 23.70
CA TRP A 77 17.50 -27.32 24.32
C TRP A 77 17.25 -27.22 25.82
N TYR A 78 16.23 -27.94 26.30
CA TYR A 78 16.11 -28.37 27.69
C TYR A 78 15.67 -29.82 27.71
#